data_AF-A0A2A2SIP2-F1
#
_entry.id   AF-A0A2A2SIP2-F1
#
_cell.length_a   1.000
_cell.length_b   1.000
_cell.length_c   1.000
_cell.angle_alpha   90.00
_cell.angle_beta   90.00
_cell.angle_gamma   90.00
#
_symmetry.space_group_name_H-M   'P 1'
#
loop_
_entity.id
_entity.type
_entity.pdbx_description
1 polymer ?
#
loop_
_entity_poly.entity_id
_entity_poly.type
_entity_poly.pdbx_seq_one_letter_code
_entity_poly.pdbx_strand_id
1 'polypeptide(L)' 'MTSSTPAEPSHVAHDDMEAALKQHGIVRVPADIFHYGGYRYTNIKDAIAEAKRNPGRHS' A
#
# COMPACT_ATOMS: atom_id res chain seq x y z
N MET A 1 -33.17 -17.51 -8.56
CA MET A 1 -32.67 -16.17 -8.89
C MET A 1 -31.16 -16.27 -8.98
N THR A 2 -30.62 -16.31 -10.20
CA THR A 2 -29.20 -16.56 -10.44
C THR A 2 -28.41 -15.26 -10.29
N SER A 3 -27.43 -15.32 -9.41
CA SER A 3 -26.39 -14.33 -9.16
C SER A 3 -25.61 -14.04 -10.43
N SER A 4 -25.51 -12.76 -10.81
CA SER A 4 -24.50 -12.26 -11.75
C SER A 4 -24.05 -10.88 -11.29
N THR A 5 -23.08 -10.87 -10.36
CA THR A 5 -22.25 -9.68 -10.12
C THR A 5 -21.11 -9.71 -11.15
N PRO A 6 -20.92 -8.66 -11.97
CA PRO A 6 -19.86 -8.64 -12.98
C PRO A 6 -18.49 -8.58 -12.31
N ALA A 7 -17.54 -9.36 -12.82
CA ALA A 7 -16.15 -9.30 -12.42
C ALA A 7 -15.59 -7.88 -12.65
N GLU A 8 -15.06 -7.26 -11.60
CA GLU A 8 -14.25 -6.05 -11.72
C GLU A 8 -13.04 -6.32 -12.63
N PRO A 9 -12.78 -5.46 -13.65
CA PRO A 9 -11.57 -5.55 -14.44
C PRO A 9 -10.44 -4.78 -13.73
N SER A 10 -9.87 -5.34 -12.67
CA SER A 10 -8.75 -4.70 -11.94
C SER A 10 -7.36 -5.04 -12.49
N HIS A 11 -7.26 -5.88 -13.54
CA HIS A 11 -5.97 -6.39 -14.03
C HIS A 11 -5.38 -5.66 -15.24
N VAL A 12 -6.13 -4.75 -15.89
CA VAL A 12 -5.70 -4.14 -17.17
C VAL A 12 -4.71 -2.97 -17.04
N ALA A 13 -4.58 -2.34 -15.87
CA ALA A 13 -3.70 -1.17 -15.72
C ALA A 13 -2.28 -1.52 -15.22
N HIS A 14 -2.04 -2.75 -14.77
CA HIS A 14 -0.79 -3.11 -14.11
C HIS A 14 0.36 -3.37 -15.11
N ASP A 15 0.07 -4.05 -16.22
CA ASP A 15 1.08 -4.43 -17.22
C ASP A 15 1.61 -3.21 -18.00
N ASP A 16 0.74 -2.25 -18.34
CA ASP A 16 1.12 -1.03 -19.04
C ASP A 16 2.06 -0.14 -18.18
N MET A 17 1.83 -0.10 -16.87
CA MET A 17 2.68 0.67 -15.95
C MET A 17 4.05 0.02 -15.76
N GLU A 18 4.13 -1.32 -15.72
CA GLU A 18 5.42 -2.01 -15.57
C GLU A 18 6.30 -1.86 -16.82
N ALA A 19 5.70 -1.92 -18.01
CA ALA A 19 6.38 -1.60 -19.26
C ALA A 19 6.92 -0.16 -19.27
N ALA A 20 6.13 0.81 -18.81
CA ALA A 20 6.55 2.20 -18.68
C ALA A 20 7.70 2.38 -17.68
N LEU A 21 7.64 1.73 -16.50
CA LEU A 21 8.72 1.77 -15.51
C LEU A 21 10.04 1.28 -16.13
N LYS A 22 10.00 0.15 -16.84
CA LYS A 22 11.18 -0.41 -17.52
C LYS A 22 11.72 0.51 -18.62
N GLN A 23 10.84 1.11 -19.43
CA GLN A 23 11.23 2.03 -20.50
C GLN A 23 11.96 3.27 -19.96
N HIS A 24 11.56 3.75 -18.78
CA HIS A 24 12.19 4.89 -18.11
C HIS A 24 13.35 4.51 -17.18
N GLY A 25 13.72 3.22 -17.11
CA GLY A 25 14.78 2.73 -16.21
C GLY A 25 14.43 2.83 -14.72
N ILE A 26 13.13 2.90 -14.39
CA ILE A 26 12.64 2.99 -13.01
C ILE A 26 12.59 1.59 -12.42
N VAL A 27 13.31 1.39 -11.32
CA VAL A 27 13.33 0.12 -10.58
C VAL A 27 12.38 0.22 -9.39
N ARG A 28 11.40 -0.70 -9.34
CA ARG A 28 10.53 -0.83 -8.18
C ARG A 28 11.29 -1.52 -7.05
N VAL A 29 11.42 -0.84 -5.92
CA VAL A 29 12.04 -1.38 -4.70
C VAL A 29 10.95 -1.58 -3.63
N PRO A 30 10.88 -2.74 -2.96
CA PRO A 30 10.01 -2.92 -1.81
C PRO A 30 10.33 -1.89 -0.72
N ALA A 31 9.30 -1.23 -0.20
CA ALA A 31 9.42 -0.27 0.90
C ALA A 31 8.47 -0.67 2.03
N ASP A 32 9.00 -0.72 3.26
CA ASP A 32 8.20 -1.01 4.44
C ASP A 32 7.33 0.19 4.80
N ILE A 33 6.02 -0.06 4.99
CA ILE A 33 5.07 0.95 5.44
C ILE A 33 4.37 0.44 6.71
N PHE A 34 4.63 1.10 7.82
CA PHE A 34 4.05 0.81 9.12
C PHE A 34 2.75 1.60 9.29
N HIS A 35 1.71 0.95 9.80
CA HIS A 35 0.44 1.61 10.08
C HIS A 35 0.22 1.69 11.58
N TYR A 36 -0.13 2.88 12.07
CA TYR A 36 -0.44 3.10 13.47
C TYR A 36 -1.55 4.15 13.61
N GLY A 37 -2.65 3.76 14.25
CA GLY A 37 -3.80 4.62 14.55
C GLY A 37 -4.34 5.45 13.39
N GLY A 38 -4.46 4.82 12.22
CA GLY A 38 -4.95 5.42 10.99
C GLY A 38 -3.91 6.15 10.14
N TYR A 39 -2.66 6.23 10.61
CA TYR A 39 -1.57 6.91 9.91
C TYR A 39 -0.53 5.92 9.39
N ARG A 40 0.12 6.33 8.31
CA ARG A 40 1.19 5.58 7.62
C ARG A 40 2.53 6.20 7.94
N TYR A 41 3.47 5.35 8.32
CA TYR A 41 4.84 5.70 8.64
C TYR A 41 5.76 4.92 7.70
N THR A 42 6.75 5.60 7.14
CA THR A 42 7.83 4.99 6.35
C THR A 42 9.02 4.60 7.21
N ASN A 43 9.00 4.96 8.50
CA ASN A 43 10.09 4.75 9.44
C ASN A 43 9.57 4.03 10.69
N ILE A 44 10.20 2.89 11.00
CA ILE A 44 9.86 2.06 12.16
C ILE A 44 10.03 2.82 13.48
N LYS A 45 11.02 3.72 13.58
CA LYS A 45 11.27 4.49 14.80
C LYS A 45 10.12 5.44 15.11
N ASP A 46 9.58 6.07 14.08
CA ASP A 46 8.47 7.02 14.22
C ASP A 46 7.17 6.31 14.56
N ALA A 47 6.90 5.18 13.91
CA ALA A 47 5.76 4.32 14.24
C ALA A 47 5.81 3.85 15.70
N ILE A 48 6.98 3.40 16.18
CA ILE A 48 7.17 2.99 17.58
C ILE A 48 7.10 4.17 18.54
N ALA A 49 7.64 5.33 18.17
CA ALA A 49 7.58 6.53 18.99
C ALA A 49 6.13 6.99 19.20
N GLU A 50 5.32 6.98 18.15
CA GLU A 50 3.88 7.25 18.25
C GLU A 50 3.17 6.19 19.08
N ALA A 51 3.51 4.91 18.88
CA ALA A 51 2.95 3.82 19.67
C ALA A 51 3.20 3.96 21.17
N LYS A 52 4.39 4.43 21.55
CA LYS A 52 4.74 4.73 22.94
C LYS A 52 4.01 5.96 23.47
N ARG A 53 3.80 6.98 22.63
CA ARG A 53 3.13 8.23 23.01
C ARG A 53 1.62 8.05 23.19
N ASN A 54 0.98 7.24 22.36
CA ASN A 54 -0.47 7.09 22.36
C ASN A 54 -0.94 5.64 22.19
N PRO A 55 -0.66 4.74 23.16
CA PRO A 55 -0.87 3.29 23.05
C PRO A 55 -2.35 2.84 22.92
N GLY A 56 -3.32 3.75 22.89
CA GLY A 56 -4.73 3.45 22.67
C GLY A 56 -5.22 3.77 21.25
N ARG A 57 -4.34 4.25 20.36
CA ARG A 57 -4.72 4.76 19.05
C ARG A 57 -4.87 3.67 17.99
N HIS A 58 -4.48 2.43 18.28
CA HIS A 58 -4.60 1.30 17.36
C HIS A 58 -6.08 1.00 17.11
N SER A 59 -6.54 1.13 15.86
CA SER A 59 -7.91 0.78 15.44
C SER A 59 -8.08 -0.72 15.28
#